data_AF-A0A349CYY1-F1
#
_entry.id   AF-A0A349CYY1-F1
#
_cell.length_a   1.000
_cell.length_b   1.000
_cell.length_c   1.000
_cell.angle_alpha   90.00
_cell.angle_beta   90.00
_cell.angle_gamma   90.00
#
_symmetry.space_group_name_H-M   'P 1'
#
loop_
_entity.id
_entity.type
_entity.pdbx_description
1 polymer ?
#
loop_
_entity_poly.entity_id
_entity_poly.type
_entity_poly.pdbx_seq_one_letter_code
_entity_poly.pdbx_strand_id
1 'polypeptide(L)'
;MHGNGITTPTGYKTRRFDDVVDEVRGFFEAHRAIGTHPGGIHVELTGDDVTECLGGSEMIEEATLATRYESLCDPRLNHMQSLELAFLVAEELEKR
;
A
#
# COMPACT_ATOMS: atom_id res chain seq x y z
N MET A 1 5.26 0.44 3.80
CA MET A 1 5.76 0.45 2.39
C MET A 1 7.09 -0.27 2.25
N HIS A 2 8.20 0.37 2.66
CA HIS A 2 9.57 -0.12 2.40
C HIS A 2 9.91 -1.48 3.03
N GLY A 3 9.15 -1.90 4.06
CA GLY A 3 9.28 -3.23 4.67
C GLY A 3 8.64 -4.37 3.88
N ASN A 4 7.79 -4.09 2.87
CA ASN A 4 6.90 -5.07 2.24
C ASN A 4 7.25 -5.35 0.76
N GLY A 5 8.48 -5.03 0.34
CA GLY A 5 8.92 -5.24 -1.04
C GLY A 5 9.19 -6.72 -1.35
N ILE A 6 8.67 -7.19 -2.49
CA ILE A 6 8.92 -8.52 -3.04
C ILE A 6 9.35 -8.43 -4.51
N THR A 7 9.91 -9.50 -5.06
CA THR A 7 10.20 -9.62 -6.49
C THR A 7 9.41 -10.78 -7.07
N THR A 8 8.66 -10.52 -8.15
CA THR A 8 7.87 -11.56 -8.85
C THR A 8 8.78 -12.51 -9.63
N PRO A 9 8.30 -13.71 -10.02
CA PRO A 9 9.03 -14.59 -10.95
C PRO A 9 9.35 -13.94 -12.30
N THR A 10 8.56 -12.94 -12.71
CA THR A 10 8.78 -12.14 -13.94
C THR A 10 9.80 -11.01 -13.76
N GLY A 11 10.37 -10.85 -12.56
CA GLY A 11 11.45 -9.89 -12.27
C GLY A 11 10.98 -8.49 -11.85
N TYR A 12 9.68 -8.24 -11.73
CA TYR A 12 9.17 -6.96 -11.23
C TYR A 12 9.32 -6.88 -9.71
N LYS A 13 9.87 -5.76 -9.24
CA LYS A 13 9.72 -5.39 -7.82
C LYS A 13 8.27 -4.96 -7.60
N THR A 14 7.60 -5.50 -6.60
CA THR A 14 6.21 -5.13 -6.29
C THR A 14 5.97 -5.18 -4.78
N ARG A 15 4.77 -4.81 -4.36
CA ARG A 15 4.25 -4.90 -2.99
C ARG A 15 2.81 -5.39 -3.10
N ARG A 16 2.34 -6.19 -2.14
CA ARG A 16 0.91 -6.50 -2.04
C ARG A 16 0.22 -5.42 -1.24
N PHE A 17 -0.90 -4.92 -1.74
CA PHE A 17 -1.70 -3.91 -1.07
C PHE A 17 -2.12 -4.36 0.33
N ASP A 18 -2.52 -5.63 0.48
CA ASP A 18 -2.93 -6.20 1.76
C ASP A 18 -1.80 -6.19 2.80
N ASP A 19 -0.56 -6.50 2.40
CA ASP A 19 0.61 -6.46 3.30
C ASP A 19 0.89 -5.02 3.77
N VAL A 20 0.66 -4.02 2.90
CA VAL A 20 0.77 -2.59 3.26
C VAL A 20 -0.33 -2.18 4.24
N VAL A 21 -1.57 -2.60 3.99
CA VAL A 21 -2.72 -2.31 4.87
C VAL A 21 -2.53 -2.97 6.24
N ASP A 22 -2.04 -4.21 6.28
CA ASP A 22 -1.80 -4.95 7.52
C ASP A 22 -0.74 -4.26 8.39
N GLU A 23 0.37 -3.80 7.80
CA GLU A 23 1.39 -3.02 8.51
C GLU A 23 0.81 -1.74 9.12
N VAL A 24 -0.06 -1.04 8.38
CA VAL A 24 -0.75 0.15 8.89
C VAL A 24 -1.70 -0.20 10.04
N ARG A 25 -2.50 -1.26 9.92
CA ARG A 25 -3.38 -1.72 11.01
C ARG A 25 -2.58 -2.08 12.26
N GLY A 26 -1.50 -2.84 12.10
CA GLY A 26 -0.58 -3.19 13.19
C GLY A 26 0.04 -1.96 13.87
N PHE A 27 0.39 -0.93 13.10
CA PHE A 27 0.85 0.35 13.64
C PHE A 27 -0.20 1.02 14.54
N PHE A 28 -1.46 1.08 14.11
CA PHE A 28 -2.55 1.61 14.92
C PHE A 28 -2.83 0.76 16.17
N GLU A 29 -2.81 -0.56 16.04
CA GLU A 29 -2.98 -1.50 17.16
C GLU A 29 -1.89 -1.32 18.22
N ALA A 30 -0.62 -1.22 17.79
CA ALA A 30 0.51 -1.00 18.69
C ALA A 30 0.33 0.31 19.48
N HIS A 31 -0.03 1.41 18.80
CA HIS A 31 -0.28 2.69 19.46
C HIS A 31 -1.45 2.64 20.45
N ARG A 32 -2.57 2.01 20.08
CA ARG A 32 -3.72 1.79 20.98
C ARG A 32 -3.33 0.99 22.22
N ALA A 33 -2.56 -0.08 22.05
CA ALA A 33 -2.18 -0.98 23.14
C ALA A 33 -1.38 -0.28 24.25
N ILE A 34 -0.60 0.76 23.91
CA ILE A 34 0.23 1.50 24.86
C ILE A 34 -0.27 2.93 25.12
N GLY A 35 -1.44 3.30 24.60
CA GLY A 35 -2.05 4.62 24.82
C GLY A 35 -1.28 5.79 24.21
N THR A 36 -0.60 5.58 23.08
CA THR A 36 0.14 6.64 22.36
C THR A 36 -0.57 7.05 21.07
N HIS A 37 -0.11 8.16 20.47
CA HIS A 37 -0.77 8.76 19.31
C HIS A 37 -0.16 8.25 17.98
N PRO A 38 -0.94 7.58 17.10
CA PRO A 38 -0.49 7.24 15.74
C PRO A 38 -0.43 8.51 14.88
N GLY A 39 0.76 9.11 14.76
CA GLY A 39 0.95 10.49 14.29
C GLY A 39 0.90 10.71 12.78
N GLY A 40 0.85 9.66 11.96
CA GLY A 40 0.74 9.79 10.52
C GLY A 40 1.21 8.55 9.79
N ILE A 41 1.04 8.58 8.47
CA ILE A 41 1.50 7.55 7.54
C ILE A 41 2.49 8.17 6.54
N HIS A 42 3.40 7.35 6.02
CA HIS A 42 4.31 7.71 4.95
C HIS A 42 4.20 6.66 3.84
N VAL A 43 3.78 7.10 2.66
CA VAL A 43 3.50 6.21 1.52
C VAL A 43 4.12 6.72 0.23
N GLU A 44 4.45 5.81 -0.67
CA GLU A 44 4.88 6.13 -2.03
C GLU A 44 3.68 5.93 -2.97
N LEU A 45 3.26 7.00 -3.63
CA LEU A 45 2.08 6.99 -4.50
C LEU A 45 2.31 7.79 -5.78
N THR A 46 1.46 7.56 -6.78
CA THR A 46 1.26 8.44 -7.92
C THR A 46 -0.24 8.60 -8.21
N GLY A 47 -0.61 9.70 -8.84
CA GLY A 47 -1.99 9.95 -9.30
C GLY A 47 -2.36 9.21 -10.59
N ASP A 48 -1.41 8.50 -11.19
CA ASP A 48 -1.58 7.75 -12.43
C ASP A 48 -2.13 6.34 -12.17
N ASP A 49 -2.78 5.75 -13.18
CA ASP A 49 -3.31 4.37 -13.15
C ASP A 49 -2.22 3.34 -13.43
N VAL A 50 -1.12 3.43 -12.68
CA VAL A 50 0.02 2.49 -12.81
C VAL A 50 -0.33 1.12 -12.24
N THR A 51 0.41 0.12 -12.70
CA THR A 51 0.27 -1.28 -12.28
C THR A 51 1.53 -1.71 -11.56
N GLU A 52 1.83 -1.10 -10.42
CA GLU A 52 3.10 -1.27 -9.71
C GLU A 52 2.95 -2.11 -8.42
N CYS A 53 1.84 -1.97 -7.71
CA CYS A 53 1.48 -2.78 -6.53
C CYS A 53 0.34 -3.76 -6.86
N LEU A 54 0.43 -4.98 -6.32
CA LEU A 54 -0.58 -6.03 -6.48
C LEU A 54 -1.80 -5.79 -5.58
N GLY A 55 -2.96 -6.29 -6.01
CA GLY A 55 -4.21 -6.24 -5.24
C GLY A 55 -4.87 -4.85 -5.23
N GLY A 56 -5.52 -4.52 -4.11
CA GLY A 56 -6.46 -3.41 -4.03
C GLY A 56 -7.78 -3.72 -4.74
N SER A 57 -8.71 -2.77 -4.71
CA SER A 57 -10.04 -2.89 -5.32
C SER A 57 -10.05 -3.22 -6.82
N GLU A 58 -8.99 -2.84 -7.55
CA GLU A 58 -8.81 -3.16 -8.98
C GLU A 58 -8.23 -4.57 -9.22
N MET A 59 -7.85 -5.31 -8.17
CA MET A 59 -7.32 -6.67 -8.25
C MET A 59 -6.13 -6.82 -9.21
N ILE A 60 -5.12 -5.96 -9.06
CA ILE A 60 -3.92 -6.01 -9.90
C ILE A 60 -3.16 -7.33 -9.66
N GLU A 61 -3.07 -8.15 -10.70
CA GLU A 61 -2.33 -9.41 -10.71
C GLU A 61 -0.90 -9.24 -11.25
N GLU A 62 -0.03 -10.23 -11.01
CA GLU A 62 1.37 -10.19 -11.47
C GLU A 62 1.50 -10.01 -12.99
N ALA A 63 0.59 -10.61 -13.77
CA ALA A 63 0.57 -10.47 -15.22
C ALA A 63 0.24 -9.04 -15.67
N THR A 64 -0.53 -8.31 -14.86
CA THR A 64 -0.95 -6.93 -15.13
C THR A 64 0.18 -5.94 -14.89
N LEU A 65 1.18 -6.28 -14.07
CA LEU A 65 2.30 -5.38 -13.75
C LEU A 65 2.99 -4.83 -15.01
N ALA A 66 3.19 -5.67 -16.03
CA ALA A 66 3.88 -5.30 -17.26
C ALA A 66 3.10 -4.30 -18.16
N THR A 67 1.82 -4.03 -17.85
CA THR A 67 1.00 -3.16 -18.68
C THR A 67 1.32 -1.69 -18.49
N ARG A 68 1.64 -1.28 -17.25
CA ARG A 68 1.90 0.12 -16.92
C ARG A 68 2.78 0.29 -15.68
N TYR A 69 3.96 -0.33 -15.71
CA TYR A 69 4.99 -0.15 -14.69
C TYR A 69 5.90 1.03 -15.06
N GLU A 70 5.79 2.16 -14.37
CA GLU A 70 6.45 3.42 -14.77
C GLU A 70 7.53 3.88 -13.78
N SER A 71 7.51 3.39 -12.55
CA SER A 71 8.52 3.71 -11.55
C SER A 71 9.91 3.23 -11.94
N LEU A 72 10.90 4.09 -11.71
CA LEU A 72 12.32 3.79 -11.92
C LEU A 72 12.99 3.13 -10.70
N CYS A 73 12.27 3.04 -9.58
CA CYS A 73 12.80 2.53 -8.32
C CYS A 73 11.79 1.61 -7.64
N ASP A 74 11.04 2.11 -6.67
CA ASP A 74 10.10 1.31 -5.90
C ASP A 74 8.68 1.38 -6.47
N PRO A 75 7.90 0.28 -6.37
CA PRO A 75 6.52 0.23 -6.83
C PRO A 75 5.64 1.15 -5.97
N ARG A 76 4.92 2.07 -6.61
CA ARG A 76 4.05 3.05 -5.96
C ARG A 76 2.61 2.54 -5.90
N LEU A 77 1.83 3.05 -4.95
CA LEU A 77 0.38 2.90 -4.99
C LEU A 77 -0.17 3.73 -6.16
N ASN A 78 -1.10 3.16 -6.91
CA ASN A 78 -1.85 3.90 -7.93
C ASN A 78 -2.94 4.78 -7.28
N HIS A 79 -3.69 5.53 -8.10
CA HIS A 79 -4.70 6.44 -7.57
C HIS A 79 -5.80 5.74 -6.74
N MET A 80 -6.33 4.59 -7.20
CA MET A 80 -7.38 3.84 -6.50
C MET A 80 -6.86 3.26 -5.19
N GLN A 81 -5.71 2.59 -5.22
CA GLN A 81 -5.08 2.03 -4.03
C GLN A 81 -4.75 3.12 -3.00
N SER A 82 -4.33 4.30 -3.45
CA SER A 82 -4.05 5.44 -2.57
C SER A 82 -5.31 5.94 -1.87
N LEU A 83 -6.43 6.05 -2.60
CA LEU A 83 -7.70 6.47 -2.04
C LEU A 83 -8.27 5.41 -1.08
N GLU A 84 -8.17 4.14 -1.46
CA GLU A 84 -8.60 3.00 -0.64
C GLU A 84 -7.84 2.97 0.70
N LEU A 85 -6.51 3.13 0.67
CA LEU A 85 -5.70 3.22 1.89
C LEU A 85 -6.10 4.43 2.75
N ALA A 86 -6.42 5.57 2.14
CA ALA A 86 -6.86 6.76 2.88
C ALA A 86 -8.19 6.52 3.63
N PHE A 87 -9.15 5.83 3.01
CA PHE A 87 -10.41 5.47 3.68
C PHE A 87 -10.18 4.48 4.82
N LEU A 88 -9.35 3.46 4.63
CA LEU A 88 -8.99 2.50 5.69
C LEU A 88 -8.31 3.18 6.89
N VAL A 89 -7.44 4.17 6.63
CA VAL A 89 -6.80 4.96 7.68
C VAL A 89 -7.82 5.87 8.39
N ALA A 90 -8.78 6.44 7.67
CA ALA A 90 -9.86 7.21 8.27
C ALA A 90 -10.70 6.35 9.24
N GLU A 91 -11.05 5.12 8.84
CA GLU A 91 -11.74 4.17 9.73
C GLU A 91 -10.92 3.84 10.99
N GLU A 92 -9.60 3.66 10.87
CA GLU A 92 -8.74 3.42 12.04
C GLU A 92 -8.65 4.64 12.98
N LEU A 93 -8.74 5.85 12.44
CA LEU A 93 -8.78 7.09 13.23
C LEU A 93 -10.12 7.28 13.96
N GLU A 94 -11.23 6.82 13.39
CA GLU A 94 -12.56 6.85 14.01
C GLU A 94 -12.71 5.88 15.18
N LYS A 95 -11.95 4.76 15.20
CA LYS A 95 -11.96 3.76 16.30
C LYS A 95 -11.33 4.24 17.62
N ARG A 96 -11.10 5.54 17.77
CA ARG A 96 -10.53 6.17 18.98
C ARG A 96 -11.51 6.23 20.14
#